data_AF-A0A090FQQ5-F1
#
_entry.id   AF-A0A090FQQ5-F1
#
_cell.length_a   1.000
_cell.length_b   1.000
_cell.length_c   1.000
_cell.angle_alpha   90.00
_cell.angle_beta   90.00
_cell.angle_gamma   90.00
#
_symmetry.space_group_name_H-M   'P 1'
#
loop_
_entity.id
_entity.type
_entity.pdbx_description
1 polymer ?
#
loop_
_entity_poly.entity_id
_entity_poly.type
_entity_poly.pdbx_seq_one_letter_code
_entity_poly.pdbx_strand_id
1 'polypeptide(L)'
;MKFMPMTALPLMLTAILLLAAGCSSTTASISPARYEKMNCPELNNAVGDTATDISRTAIARGKVANTSVPTWLLGGERVKTAVANRETARIDRLQQQQQVIVATRKQRCPSAQ
;
A
#
# COMPACT_ATOMS: atom_id res chain seq x y z
N MET A 1 -6.32 52.18 -20.04
CA MET A 1 -5.34 51.24 -19.46
C MET A 1 -6.12 50.17 -18.72
N LYS A 2 -6.03 48.91 -19.16
CA LYS A 2 -6.87 47.79 -18.68
C LYS A 2 -6.09 47.08 -17.58
N PHE A 3 -6.47 47.29 -16.33
CA PHE A 3 -5.86 46.63 -15.18
C PHE A 3 -6.17 45.12 -15.24
N MET A 4 -5.15 44.30 -15.51
CA MET A 4 -5.25 42.85 -15.34
C MET A 4 -5.20 42.55 -13.83
N PRO A 5 -6.16 41.77 -13.29
CA PRO A 5 -6.15 41.41 -11.88
C PRO A 5 -4.99 40.44 -11.62
N MET A 6 -4.03 40.90 -10.82
CA MET A 6 -2.79 40.20 -10.44
C MET A 6 -3.02 39.03 -9.45
N THR A 7 -4.27 38.61 -9.25
CA THR A 7 -4.68 37.61 -8.24
C THR A 7 -4.89 36.20 -8.82
N ALA A 8 -4.84 36.02 -10.14
CA ALA A 8 -5.03 34.71 -10.77
C ALA A 8 -3.77 33.81 -10.75
N LEU A 9 -2.59 34.40 -10.66
CA LEU A 9 -1.31 33.68 -10.70
C LEU A 9 -1.11 32.69 -9.52
N PRO A 10 -1.34 33.07 -8.25
CA PRO A 10 -1.10 32.16 -7.13
C PRO A 10 -2.10 31.01 -7.06
N LEU A 11 -3.34 31.21 -7.54
CA LEU A 11 -4.36 30.17 -7.62
C LEU A 11 -4.01 29.11 -8.68
N MET A 12 -3.48 29.55 -9.82
CA MET A 12 -3.03 28.64 -10.88
C MET A 12 -1.79 27.85 -10.44
N LEU A 13 -0.82 28.49 -9.77
CA LEU A 13 0.37 27.82 -9.25
C LEU A 13 0.04 26.75 -8.19
N THR A 14 -0.90 27.05 -7.28
CA THR A 14 -1.35 26.08 -6.27
C THR A 14 -2.12 24.91 -6.89
N ALA A 15 -2.95 25.16 -7.89
CA ALA A 15 -3.60 24.10 -8.66
C ALA A 15 -2.60 23.18 -9.37
N ILE A 16 -1.56 23.75 -10.01
CA ILE A 16 -0.52 22.98 -10.71
C ILE A 16 0.31 22.14 -9.72
N LEU A 17 0.64 22.67 -8.54
CA LEU A 17 1.34 21.94 -7.48
C LEU A 17 0.51 20.75 -6.94
N LEU A 18 -0.81 20.92 -6.80
CA LEU A 18 -1.72 19.85 -6.38
C LEU A 18 -1.86 18.75 -7.45
N LEU A 19 -1.83 19.11 -8.75
CA LEU A 19 -1.82 18.14 -9.85
C LEU A 19 -0.47 17.42 -10.00
N ALA A 20 0.64 18.12 -9.80
CA ALA A 20 1.99 17.55 -9.88
C ALA A 20 2.35 16.65 -8.67
N ALA A 21 1.70 16.85 -7.53
CA ALA A 21 1.72 15.91 -6.41
C ALA A 21 0.85 14.65 -6.65
N GLY A 22 0.37 14.46 -7.89
CA GLY A 22 -0.41 13.32 -8.34
C GLY A 22 0.31 11.99 -8.13
N CYS A 23 -0.04 11.32 -7.04
CA CYS A 23 -0.12 9.87 -6.86
C CYS A 23 0.85 9.02 -7.70
N SER A 24 2.15 9.08 -7.40
CA SER A 24 3.08 7.98 -7.71
C SER A 24 2.80 6.81 -6.76
N SER A 25 1.56 6.33 -6.75
CA SER A 25 1.18 5.05 -6.17
C SER A 25 1.21 4.05 -7.32
N THR A 26 2.41 3.65 -7.73
CA THR A 26 2.56 2.46 -8.56
C THR A 26 2.12 1.29 -7.70
N THR A 27 0.81 1.00 -7.74
CA THR A 27 0.26 -0.18 -7.09
C THR A 27 0.76 -1.36 -7.91
N ALA A 28 1.81 -2.03 -7.42
CA ALA A 28 2.31 -3.24 -8.05
C ALA A 28 1.12 -4.20 -8.23
N SER A 29 0.82 -4.55 -9.48
CA SER A 29 -0.25 -5.49 -9.77
C SER A 29 0.16 -6.87 -9.29
N ILE A 30 -0.77 -7.56 -8.63
CA ILE A 30 -0.59 -8.97 -8.25
C ILE A 30 -0.71 -9.75 -9.56
N SER A 31 0.40 -10.26 -10.10
CA SER A 31 0.40 -11.03 -11.34
C SER A 31 0.38 -12.54 -11.05
N PRO A 32 -0.74 -13.24 -11.32
CA PRO A 32 -0.82 -14.69 -11.09
C PRO A 32 0.21 -15.47 -11.93
N ALA A 33 0.49 -14.98 -13.13
CA ALA A 33 1.46 -15.55 -14.07
C ALA A 33 2.89 -15.66 -13.51
N ARG A 34 3.25 -14.87 -12.48
CA ARG A 34 4.55 -15.00 -11.80
C ARG A 34 4.62 -16.32 -11.03
N TYR A 35 3.57 -16.65 -10.28
CA TYR A 35 3.52 -17.84 -9.42
C TYR A 35 3.32 -19.12 -10.22
N GLU A 36 2.68 -19.03 -11.38
CA GLU A 36 2.55 -20.15 -12.32
C GLU A 36 3.88 -20.59 -12.95
N LYS A 37 4.96 -19.81 -12.84
CA LYS A 37 6.28 -20.21 -13.33
C LYS A 37 7.17 -20.79 -12.24
N MET A 38 6.73 -20.74 -10.99
CA MET A 38 7.50 -21.21 -9.83
C MET A 38 7.35 -22.72 -9.63
N ASN A 39 8.42 -23.34 -9.11
CA ASN A 39 8.39 -24.71 -8.62
C ASN A 39 7.80 -24.79 -7.20
N CYS A 40 7.53 -26.01 -6.70
CA CYS A 40 6.88 -26.19 -5.41
C CYS A 40 7.68 -25.68 -4.19
N PRO A 41 9.00 -25.90 -4.10
CA PRO A 41 9.83 -25.25 -3.08
C PRO A 41 9.74 -23.72 -3.11
N GLU A 42 9.80 -23.12 -4.30
CA GLU A 42 9.64 -21.67 -4.47
C GLU A 42 8.25 -21.18 -4.04
N LEU A 43 7.19 -21.91 -4.38
CA LEU A 43 5.83 -21.60 -3.92
C LEU A 43 5.71 -21.70 -2.39
N ASN A 44 6.35 -22.69 -1.75
CA ASN A 44 6.39 -22.81 -0.28
C ASN A 44 7.09 -21.61 0.36
N ASN A 45 8.25 -21.24 -0.16
CA ASN A 45 9.00 -20.07 0.33
C ASN A 45 8.18 -18.79 0.12
N ALA A 46 7.56 -18.61 -1.06
CA ALA A 46 6.73 -17.46 -1.36
C ALA A 46 5.52 -17.33 -0.42
N VAL A 47 4.92 -18.45 0.03
CA VAL A 47 3.89 -18.44 1.09
C VAL A 47 4.48 -17.92 2.40
N GLY A 48 5.63 -18.45 2.83
CA GLY A 48 6.28 -18.03 4.09
C GLY A 48 6.70 -16.56 4.09
N ASP A 49 7.31 -16.10 2.98
CA ASP A 49 7.74 -14.72 2.80
C ASP A 49 6.53 -13.77 2.82
N THR A 50 5.47 -14.09 2.08
CA THR A 50 4.25 -13.27 2.05
C THR A 50 3.59 -13.22 3.43
N ALA A 51 3.51 -14.35 4.16
CA ALA A 51 2.98 -14.39 5.52
C ALA A 51 3.81 -13.54 6.51
N THR A 52 5.14 -13.56 6.35
CA THR A 52 6.06 -12.74 7.13
C THR A 52 5.83 -11.25 6.85
N ASP A 53 5.68 -10.87 5.59
CA ASP A 53 5.42 -9.49 5.20
C ASP A 53 4.04 -8.99 5.66
N ILE A 54 3.01 -9.84 5.63
CA ILE A 54 1.70 -9.52 6.25
C ILE A 54 1.89 -9.19 7.73
N SER A 55 2.61 -10.04 8.45
CA SER A 55 2.84 -9.87 9.89
C SER A 55 3.62 -8.60 10.21
N ARG A 56 4.70 -8.33 9.46
CA ARG A 56 5.49 -7.09 9.59
C ARG A 56 4.65 -5.85 9.32
N THR A 57 3.82 -5.88 8.28
CA THR A 57 2.94 -4.77 7.92
C THR A 57 1.85 -4.55 8.96
N ALA A 58 1.26 -5.63 9.51
CA ALA A 58 0.30 -5.55 10.61
C ALA A 58 0.92 -4.93 11.88
N ILE A 59 2.16 -5.30 12.21
CA ILE A 59 2.91 -4.68 13.31
C ILE A 59 3.15 -3.20 13.04
N ALA A 60 3.57 -2.82 11.83
CA ALA A 60 3.79 -1.43 11.45
C ALA A 60 2.48 -0.61 11.55
N ARG A 61 1.37 -1.14 11.05
CA ARG A 61 0.03 -0.56 11.21
C ARG A 61 -0.32 -0.35 12.67
N GLY A 62 -0.06 -1.35 13.52
CA GLY A 62 -0.27 -1.28 14.95
C GLY A 62 0.54 -0.17 15.61
N LYS A 63 1.82 -0.02 15.25
CA LYS A 63 2.69 1.06 15.73
C LYS A 63 2.16 2.44 15.34
N VAL A 64 1.72 2.61 14.09
CA VAL A 64 1.14 3.88 13.62
C VAL A 64 -0.12 4.21 14.41
N ALA A 65 -1.04 3.25 14.58
CA ALA A 65 -2.28 3.46 15.32
C ALA A 65 -2.05 3.80 16.80
N ASN A 66 -1.03 3.22 17.42
CA ASN A 66 -0.69 3.44 18.82
C ASN A 66 0.20 4.66 19.07
N THR A 67 0.64 5.36 18.02
CA THR A 67 1.44 6.58 18.18
C THR A 67 0.57 7.71 18.71
N SER A 68 0.98 8.33 19.81
CA SER A 68 0.31 9.51 20.36
C SER A 68 0.63 10.75 19.51
N VAL A 69 -0.41 11.48 19.12
CA VAL A 69 -0.27 12.75 18.40
C VAL A 69 -0.50 13.88 19.40
N PRO A 70 0.45 14.82 19.54
CA PRO A 70 0.25 15.99 20.38
C PRO A 70 -0.93 16.85 19.90
N THR A 71 -1.68 17.43 20.83
CA THR A 71 -2.88 18.22 20.55
C THR A 71 -2.59 19.54 19.81
N TRP A 72 -1.36 20.07 19.91
CA TRP A 72 -0.94 21.27 19.18
C TRP A 72 -0.66 20.99 17.69
N LEU A 73 -0.52 19.72 17.29
CA LEU A 73 -0.28 19.35 15.90
C LEU A 73 -1.61 19.25 15.14
N LEU A 74 -2.06 20.39 14.61
CA LEU A 74 -3.30 20.49 13.84
C LEU A 74 -3.32 19.48 12.68
N GLY A 75 -4.34 18.61 12.67
CA GLY A 75 -4.50 17.59 11.64
C GLY A 75 -3.60 16.35 11.80
N GLY A 76 -2.73 16.29 12.81
CA GLY A 76 -1.84 15.14 13.02
C GLY A 76 -2.61 13.82 13.22
N GLU A 77 -3.74 13.85 13.91
CA GLU A 77 -4.63 12.68 14.05
C GLU A 77 -5.17 12.21 12.69
N ARG A 78 -5.52 13.13 11.79
CA ARG A 78 -5.98 12.78 10.43
C ARG A 78 -4.86 12.11 9.63
N VAL A 79 -3.63 12.60 9.77
CA VAL A 79 -2.46 11.99 9.12
C VAL A 79 -2.20 10.59 9.69
N LYS A 80 -2.27 10.42 11.02
CA LYS A 80 -2.15 9.10 11.66
C LYS A 80 -3.17 8.12 11.10
N THR A 81 -4.43 8.52 11.02
CA THR A 81 -5.50 7.70 10.43
C THR A 81 -5.23 7.38 8.96
N ALA A 82 -4.80 8.37 8.16
CA ALA A 82 -4.49 8.16 6.75
C ALA A 82 -3.34 7.17 6.55
N VAL A 83 -2.28 7.25 7.35
CA VAL A 83 -1.16 6.30 7.31
C VAL A 83 -1.61 4.91 7.78
N ALA A 84 -2.37 4.81 8.87
CA ALA A 84 -2.91 3.54 9.33
C ALA A 84 -3.79 2.86 8.26
N ASN A 85 -4.64 3.62 7.59
CA ASN A 85 -5.48 3.13 6.49
C ASN A 85 -4.66 2.69 5.27
N ARG A 86 -3.54 3.38 4.99
CA ARG A 86 -2.61 2.96 3.94
C ARG A 86 -1.96 1.60 4.26
N GLU A 87 -1.56 1.38 5.51
CA GLU A 87 -1.05 0.08 5.93
C GLU A 87 -2.13 -1.00 5.89
N THR A 88 -3.37 -0.70 6.27
CA THR A 88 -4.51 -1.63 6.09
C THR A 88 -4.68 -2.03 4.62
N ALA A 89 -4.69 -1.07 3.69
CA ALA A 89 -4.78 -1.37 2.26
C ALA A 89 -3.60 -2.21 1.75
N ARG A 90 -2.42 -2.09 2.37
CA ARG A 90 -1.25 -2.92 2.06
C ARG A 90 -1.42 -4.35 2.55
N ILE A 91 -1.96 -4.53 3.76
CA ILE A 91 -2.28 -5.85 4.32
C ILE A 91 -3.28 -6.57 3.42
N ASP A 92 -4.36 -5.91 3.00
CA ASP A 92 -5.39 -6.53 2.16
C ASP A 92 -4.82 -7.04 0.83
N ARG A 93 -3.91 -6.28 0.22
CA ARG A 93 -3.21 -6.72 -1.00
C ARG A 93 -2.31 -7.93 -0.75
N LEU A 94 -1.54 -7.92 0.34
CA LEU A 94 -0.71 -9.07 0.69
C LEU A 94 -1.56 -10.31 0.98
N GLN A 95 -2.73 -10.16 1.58
CA GLN A 95 -3.69 -11.25 1.79
C GLN A 95 -4.25 -11.78 0.46
N GLN A 96 -4.61 -10.90 -0.47
CA GLN A 96 -5.03 -11.30 -1.82
C GLN A 96 -3.90 -12.07 -2.53
N GLN A 97 -2.67 -11.57 -2.46
CA GLN A 97 -1.50 -12.26 -3.01
C GLN A 97 -1.30 -13.64 -2.37
N GLN A 98 -1.43 -13.73 -1.04
CA GLN A 98 -1.31 -14.98 -0.30
C GLN A 98 -2.34 -16.02 -0.76
N GLN A 99 -3.59 -15.59 -1.00
CA GLN A 99 -4.64 -16.47 -1.50
C GLN A 99 -4.32 -17.01 -2.89
N VAL A 100 -3.79 -16.16 -3.79
CA VAL A 100 -3.35 -16.59 -5.13
C VAL A 100 -2.24 -17.63 -5.03
N ILE A 101 -1.20 -17.37 -4.24
CA ILE A 101 -0.06 -18.31 -4.07
C ILE A 101 -0.55 -19.64 -3.50
N VAL A 102 -1.42 -19.61 -2.49
CA VAL A 102 -1.99 -20.82 -1.88
C VAL A 102 -2.84 -21.60 -2.88
N ALA A 103 -3.65 -20.91 -3.70
CA ALA A 103 -4.44 -21.55 -4.75
C ALA A 103 -3.54 -22.23 -5.80
N THR A 104 -2.52 -21.52 -6.31
CA THR A 104 -1.56 -22.08 -7.27
C THR A 104 -0.81 -23.27 -6.67
N ARG A 105 -0.35 -23.16 -5.41
CA ARG A 105 0.31 -24.27 -4.70
C ARG A 105 -0.60 -25.48 -4.57
N LYS A 106 -1.86 -25.30 -4.15
CA LYS A 106 -2.84 -26.39 -4.03
C LYS A 106 -3.11 -27.09 -5.36
N GLN A 107 -3.08 -26.37 -6.47
CA GLN A 107 -3.30 -26.94 -7.80
C GLN A 107 -2.10 -27.72 -8.32
N ARG A 108 -0.87 -27.30 -7.99
CA ARG A 108 0.35 -27.81 -8.66
C ARG A 108 1.22 -28.71 -7.79
N CYS A 109 1.21 -28.49 -6.49
CA CYS A 109 2.12 -29.17 -5.59
C CYS A 109 1.42 -30.35 -4.93
N PRO A 110 2.10 -31.52 -4.85
CA PRO A 110 1.60 -32.60 -4.04
C PRO A 110 1.46 -32.10 -2.61
N SER A 111 0.31 -32.36 -1.99
CA SER A 111 0.13 -32.07 -0.57
C SER A 111 1.16 -32.90 0.19
N ALA A 112 1.93 -32.26 1.07
CA ALA A 112 2.73 -33.02 2.02
C ALA A 112 1.75 -33.84 2.85
N GLN A 113 1.82 -35.16 2.69
CA GLN A 113 1.00 -36.14 3.36
C GLN A 113 1.49 -36.32 4.80
#